data_AF-A0A847GTI9-F1
#
_entry.id   AF-A0A847GTI9-F1
#
_cell.length_a   1.000
_cell.length_b   1.000
_cell.length_c   1.000
_cell.angle_alpha   90.00
_cell.angle_beta   90.00
_cell.angle_gamma   90.00
#
_symmetry.space_group_name_H-M   'P 1'
#
loop_
_entity.id
_entity.type
_entity.pdbx_description
1 polymer ?
#
loop_
_entity_poly.entity_id
_entity_poly.type
_entity_poly.pdbx_seq_one_letter_code
_entity_poly.pdbx_strand_id
1 'polypeptide(L)'
;MAKYYVESGTLQMITDAEDARGAALWAMHSAMEQVLPVCPDDPLTPAEKNERIRQRGCVVLDGAIRISEQGFGRPDAETFDTVGIFVEWNQLVMAMTKLERRLKLVNP
;
A
#
# COMPACT_ATOMS: atom_id res chain seq x y z
N MET A 1 -11.74 14.86 3.28
CA MET A 1 -10.98 13.83 2.55
C MET A 1 -11.80 13.43 1.34
N ALA A 2 -11.15 13.36 0.19
CA ALA A 2 -11.80 12.97 -1.05
C ALA A 2 -11.69 11.46 -1.23
N LYS A 3 -12.64 10.91 -1.98
CA LYS A 3 -12.68 9.49 -2.30
C LYS A 3 -11.91 9.27 -3.59
N TYR A 4 -10.94 8.37 -3.55
CA TYR A 4 -10.08 8.05 -4.69
C TYR A 4 -10.29 6.61 -5.14
N TYR A 5 -10.40 6.46 -6.45
CA TYR A 5 -10.45 5.21 -7.19
C TYR A 5 -9.03 4.93 -7.69
N VAL A 6 -8.43 3.84 -7.21
CA VAL A 6 -7.05 3.46 -7.52
C VAL A 6 -7.02 2.18 -8.32
N GLU A 7 -6.24 2.16 -9.40
CA GLU A 7 -6.07 1.02 -10.28
C GLU A 7 -4.61 0.80 -10.65
N SER A 8 -4.16 -0.45 -10.60
CA SER A 8 -2.81 -0.83 -11.05
C SER A 8 -2.76 -2.33 -11.29
N GLY A 9 -2.60 -2.78 -12.54
CA GLY A 9 -2.54 -4.20 -12.87
C GLY A 9 -3.83 -4.92 -12.46
N THR A 10 -3.74 -5.82 -11.46
CA THR A 10 -4.91 -6.51 -10.88
C THR A 10 -5.51 -5.80 -9.67
N LEU A 11 -4.87 -4.72 -9.19
CA LEU A 11 -5.41 -3.89 -8.12
C LEU A 11 -6.51 -2.99 -8.66
N GLN A 12 -7.70 -3.08 -8.07
CA GLN A 12 -8.72 -2.03 -8.10
C GLN A 12 -9.21 -1.83 -6.68
N MET A 13 -9.05 -0.62 -6.15
CA MET A 13 -9.49 -0.29 -4.80
C MET A 13 -10.01 1.13 -4.70
N ILE A 14 -10.76 1.36 -3.64
CA ILE A 14 -11.28 2.68 -3.31
C ILE A 14 -10.76 3.05 -1.93
N THR A 15 -10.19 4.24 -1.80
CA THR A 15 -9.64 4.73 -0.54
C THR A 15 -9.97 6.19 -0.33
N ASP A 16 -10.08 6.59 0.93
CA ASP A 16 -10.12 8.00 1.30
C ASP A 16 -8.69 8.48 1.51
N ALA A 17 -8.36 9.64 0.96
CA ALA A 17 -7.06 10.28 1.15
C ALA A 17 -7.18 11.81 1.15
N GLU A 18 -6.11 12.48 1.55
CA GLU A 18 -6.01 13.94 1.44
C GLU A 18 -5.72 14.38 0.01
N ASP A 19 -4.93 13.59 -0.72
CA ASP A 19 -4.57 13.81 -2.12
C ASP A 19 -4.40 12.48 -2.87
N ALA A 20 -4.26 12.56 -4.20
CA ALA A 20 -4.04 11.39 -5.05
C ALA A 20 -2.76 10.63 -4.68
N ARG A 21 -1.71 11.35 -4.24
CA ARG A 21 -0.44 10.74 -3.86
C ARG A 21 -0.55 9.88 -2.60
N GLY A 22 -1.30 10.34 -1.60
CA GLY A 22 -1.64 9.58 -0.41
C GLY A 22 -2.46 8.33 -0.74
N ALA A 23 -3.38 8.43 -1.70
CA ALA A 23 -4.10 7.26 -2.21
C ALA A 23 -3.16 6.24 -2.88
N ALA A 24 -2.13 6.69 -3.60
CA ALA A 24 -1.11 5.83 -4.19
C ALA A 24 -0.28 5.10 -3.11
N LEU A 25 0.15 5.83 -2.08
CA LEU A 25 0.89 5.27 -0.95
C LEU A 25 0.07 4.23 -0.19
N TRP A 26 -1.23 4.47 -0.02
CA TRP A 26 -2.14 3.51 0.59
C TRP A 26 -2.32 2.24 -0.24
N ALA A 27 -2.45 2.39 -1.55
CA ALA A 27 -2.50 1.26 -2.49
C ALA A 27 -1.22 0.41 -2.43
N MET A 28 -0.05 1.06 -2.40
CA MET A 28 1.23 0.38 -2.22
C MET A 28 1.30 -0.37 -0.89
N HIS A 29 0.88 0.27 0.20
CA HIS A 29 0.84 -0.36 1.52
C HIS A 29 -0.04 -1.62 1.51
N SER A 30 -1.25 -1.55 0.96
CA SER A 30 -2.18 -2.69 0.88
C SER A 30 -1.65 -3.82 -0.01
N ALA A 31 -0.94 -3.50 -1.10
CA ALA A 31 -0.26 -4.50 -1.92
C ALA A 31 0.88 -5.17 -1.14
N MET A 32 1.67 -4.41 -0.38
CA MET A 32 2.80 -4.91 0.39
C MET A 32 2.39 -5.73 1.63
N GLU A 33 1.23 -5.48 2.23
CA GLU A 33 0.68 -6.31 3.33
C GLU A 33 0.57 -7.80 2.94
N GLN A 34 0.36 -8.10 1.65
CA GLN A 34 0.30 -9.48 1.16
C GLN A 34 1.65 -10.19 1.20
N VAL A 35 2.76 -9.46 1.17
CA VAL A 35 4.11 -10.02 1.06
C VAL A 35 4.89 -9.90 2.37
N LEU A 36 4.71 -8.80 3.10
CA LEU A 36 5.46 -8.53 4.33
C LEU A 36 4.98 -9.34 5.52
N PRO A 37 5.83 -10.09 6.24
CA PRO A 37 5.53 -10.56 7.58
C PRO A 37 5.55 -9.34 8.51
N VAL A 38 4.42 -8.63 8.59
CA VAL A 38 4.31 -7.43 9.44
C VAL A 38 3.99 -7.93 10.84
N CYS A 39 5.03 -8.10 11.64
CA CYS A 39 5.08 -8.50 13.05
C CYS A 39 5.51 -9.95 13.32
N PRO A 40 6.43 -10.19 14.29
CA PRO A 40 6.64 -11.51 14.87
C PRO A 40 5.42 -12.03 15.64
N ASP A 41 4.46 -11.14 15.94
CA ASP A 41 3.13 -11.44 16.49
C ASP A 41 2.02 -11.46 15.41
N ASP A 42 2.36 -11.55 14.12
CA ASP A 42 1.36 -11.80 13.07
C ASP A 42 0.70 -13.17 13.38
N PRO A 43 -0.61 -13.22 13.66
CA PRO A 43 -1.27 -14.46 14.08
C PRO A 43 -1.34 -15.51 12.96
N LEU A 44 -0.91 -15.16 11.75
CA LEU A 44 -0.97 -16.02 10.58
C LEU A 44 0.40 -16.65 10.27
N THR A 45 0.42 -17.98 10.25
CA THR A 45 1.55 -18.75 9.75
C THR A 45 1.78 -18.47 8.26
N PRO A 46 3.01 -18.72 7.73
CA PRO A 46 3.29 -18.61 6.29
C PRO A 46 2.33 -19.42 5.41
N ALA A 47 1.81 -20.54 5.91
CA ALA A 47 0.83 -21.37 5.21
C ALA A 47 -0.55 -20.68 5.12
N GLU A 48 -1.02 -20.05 6.19
CA GLU A 48 -2.28 -19.29 6.21
C GLU A 48 -2.19 -18.01 5.37
N LYS A 49 -1.00 -17.40 5.32
CA LYS A 49 -0.72 -16.28 4.42
C LYS A 49 -0.80 -16.69 2.96
N ASN A 50 -0.15 -17.80 2.59
CA ASN A 50 -0.26 -18.37 1.24
C ASN A 50 -1.69 -18.77 0.89
N GLU A 51 -2.45 -19.28 1.87
CA GLU A 51 -3.85 -19.61 1.68
C GLU A 51 -4.72 -18.36 1.49
N ARG A 52 -4.49 -17.28 2.23
CA ARG A 52 -5.15 -15.99 1.98
C ARG A 52 -4.83 -15.43 0.60
N ILE A 53 -3.58 -15.54 0.14
CA ILE A 53 -3.19 -15.13 -1.22
C ILE A 53 -3.90 -15.99 -2.26
N ARG A 54 -3.99 -17.32 -2.06
CA ARG A 54 -4.76 -18.20 -2.95
C ARG A 54 -6.25 -17.89 -2.97
N GLN A 55 -6.85 -17.56 -1.82
CA GLN A 55 -8.28 -17.30 -1.70
C GLN A 55 -8.68 -15.90 -2.19
N ARG A 56 -7.82 -14.88 -2.02
CA ARG A 56 -8.12 -13.48 -2.41
C ARG A 56 -7.51 -13.06 -3.75
N GLY A 57 -6.63 -13.89 -4.32
CA GLY A 57 -5.78 -13.52 -5.45
C GLY A 57 -4.55 -12.72 -5.00
N CYS A 58 -3.50 -12.77 -5.81
CA CYS A 58 -2.33 -11.93 -5.63
C CYS A 58 -2.61 -10.57 -6.27
N VAL A 59 -2.51 -9.50 -5.49
CA VAL A 59 -2.51 -8.15 -6.05
C VAL A 59 -1.15 -7.92 -6.72
N VAL A 60 -1.20 -7.74 -8.03
CA VAL A 60 -0.04 -7.42 -8.85
C VAL A 60 -0.22 -5.99 -9.32
N LEU A 61 0.62 -5.11 -8.79
CA LEU A 61 0.75 -3.75 -9.30
C LEU A 61 1.42 -3.81 -10.67
N ASP A 62 0.91 -3.02 -11.62
CA ASP A 62 1.57 -2.80 -12.90
C ASP A 62 2.68 -1.73 -12.75
N GLY A 63 3.38 -1.39 -13.82
CA GLY A 63 4.41 -0.34 -13.81
C GLY A 63 3.89 1.05 -13.40
N ALA A 64 2.57 1.26 -13.41
CA ALA A 64 1.96 2.51 -13.01
C ALA A 64 0.71 2.32 -12.14
N ILE A 65 0.45 3.30 -11.28
CA ILE A 65 -0.75 3.41 -10.43
C ILE A 65 -1.58 4.58 -10.95
N ARG A 66 -2.82 4.30 -11.34
CA ARG A 66 -3.78 5.29 -11.85
C ARG A 66 -4.78 5.66 -10.77
N ILE A 67 -5.04 6.95 -10.61
CA ILE A 67 -5.87 7.48 -9.54
C ILE A 67 -6.84 8.51 -10.07
N SER A 68 -8.11 8.39 -9.66
CA SER A 68 -9.16 9.34 -10.04
C SER A 68 -10.12 9.56 -8.89
N GLU A 69 -10.64 10.78 -8.77
CA GLU A 69 -11.74 11.10 -7.84
C GLU A 69 -13.12 10.72 -8.40
N GLN A 70 -13.20 10.49 -9.72
CA GLN A 70 -14.47 10.37 -10.44
C GLN A 70 -14.85 8.93 -10.76
N GLY A 71 -13.90 7.99 -10.72
CA GLY A 71 -14.15 6.58 -10.98
C GLY A 71 -12.99 5.83 -11.63
N PHE A 72 -13.21 4.54 -11.89
CA PHE A 72 -12.27 3.65 -12.57
C PHE A 72 -12.24 3.88 -14.10
N GLY A 73 -11.14 3.53 -14.76
CA GLY A 73 -10.97 3.57 -16.21
C GLY A 73 -10.91 4.96 -16.82
N ARG A 74 -10.68 6.00 -16.00
CA ARG A 74 -10.74 7.39 -16.41
C ARG A 74 -9.49 7.81 -17.18
N PRO A 75 -9.62 8.49 -18.34
CA PRO A 75 -8.46 8.96 -19.12
C PRO A 75 -7.76 10.14 -18.47
N ASP A 76 -8.47 10.93 -17.66
CA ASP A 76 -7.97 12.04 -16.85
C ASP A 76 -7.39 11.60 -15.50
N ALA A 77 -7.23 10.29 -15.28
CA ALA A 77 -6.63 9.76 -14.06
C ALA A 77 -5.16 10.18 -13.92
N GLU A 78 -4.80 10.67 -12.74
CA GLU A 78 -3.41 10.93 -12.40
C GLU A 78 -2.64 9.61 -12.35
N THR A 79 -1.44 9.59 -12.90
CA THR A 79 -0.65 8.37 -13.04
C THR A 79 0.68 8.52 -12.32
N PHE A 80 0.96 7.58 -11.43
CA PHE A 80 2.20 7.52 -10.66
C PHE A 80 3.02 6.30 -11.07
N ASP A 81 4.34 6.47 -11.11
CA ASP A 81 5.27 5.33 -11.30
C ASP A 81 5.29 4.46 -10.05
N THR A 82 5.02 3.17 -10.22
CA THR A 82 4.89 2.22 -9.10
C THR A 82 6.20 2.12 -8.30
N VAL A 83 7.35 2.18 -8.96
CA VAL A 83 8.66 2.14 -8.29
C VAL A 83 8.89 3.40 -7.47
N GLY A 84 8.52 4.57 -8.01
CA GLY A 84 8.57 5.85 -7.30
C GLY A 84 7.75 5.84 -6.02
N ILE A 85 6.51 5.35 -6.10
CA ILE A 85 5.63 5.20 -4.92
C ILE A 85 6.18 4.18 -3.93
N PHE A 86 6.77 3.06 -4.41
CA PHE A 86 7.40 2.07 -3.54
C PHE A 86 8.57 2.66 -2.75
N VAL A 87 9.46 3.42 -3.41
CA VAL A 87 10.61 4.06 -2.76
C VAL A 87 10.14 5.01 -1.66
N GLU A 88 9.13 5.83 -1.94
CA GLU A 88 8.57 6.75 -0.97
C GLU A 88 7.91 6.02 0.21
N TRP A 89 7.05 5.05 -0.08
CA TRP A 89 6.42 4.23 0.95
C TRP A 89 7.47 3.57 1.86
N ASN A 90 8.54 3.00 1.27
CA ASN A 90 9.63 2.41 2.04
C ASN A 90 10.36 3.45 2.92
N GLN A 91 10.59 4.67 2.41
CA GLN A 91 11.18 5.75 3.22
C GLN A 91 10.30 6.11 4.42
N LEU A 92 8.98 6.14 4.26
CA LEU A 92 8.04 6.40 5.36
C LEU A 92 8.09 5.29 6.41
N VAL A 93 8.08 4.02 5.99
CA VAL A 93 8.19 2.86 6.90
C VAL A 93 9.51 2.87 7.67
N MET A 94 10.62 3.17 7.00
CA MET A 94 11.93 3.27 7.66
C MET A 94 11.98 4.46 8.64
N ALA A 95 11.40 5.60 8.28
CA ALA A 95 11.31 6.76 9.17
C ALA A 95 10.50 6.44 10.43
N MET A 96 9.35 5.76 10.28
CA MET A 96 8.53 5.29 11.39
C MET A 96 9.30 4.33 12.30
N THR A 97 9.95 3.32 11.71
CA THR A 97 10.77 2.34 12.47
C THR A 97 11.89 3.02 13.26
N LYS A 98 12.52 4.06 12.67
CA LYS A 98 13.55 4.86 13.34
C LYS A 98 12.99 5.67 14.51
N LEU A 99 11.79 6.23 14.36
CA LEU A 99 11.09 6.95 15.43
C LEU A 99 10.70 6.03 16.58
N GLU A 100 10.11 4.87 16.28
CA GLU A 100 9.76 3.87 17.29
C GLU A 100 10.97 3.43 18.12
N ARG A 101 12.11 3.18 17.45
CA ARG A 101 13.35 2.81 18.13
C ARG A 101 13.81 3.91 19.09
N ARG A 102 13.68 5.18 18.70
CA ARG A 102 14.05 6.32 19.57
C ARG A 102 13.09 6.48 20.74
N LEU A 103 11.79 6.29 20.54
CA LEU A 103 10.79 6.37 21.61
C LEU A 103 10.95 5.24 22.63
N LYS A 104 11.19 4.01 22.17
CA LYS A 104 11.46 2.85 23.06
C LYS A 104 12.73 3.02 23.90
N LEU A 105 13.71 3.81 23.44
CA LEU A 105 14.92 4.11 24.21
C LEU A 105 14.73 5.20 25.27
N VAL A 106 13.65 6.00 25.19
CA VAL A 106 13.38 7.12 26.12
C VAL A 106 12.46 6.69 27.28
N ASN A 107 11.76 5.56 27.17
CA ASN A 107 10.87 5.04 28.21
C ASN A 107 11.35 3.66 28.71
N PRO A 108 12.38 3.59 29.59
CA PRO A 108 12.84 2.36 30.22
C PRO A 108 11.87 1.82 31.28
#